data_AF-A0A932SLT3-F1
#
_entry.id   AF-A0A932SLT3-F1
#
_cell.length_a   1.000
_cell.length_b   1.000
_cell.length_c   1.000
_cell.angle_alpha   90.00
_cell.angle_beta   90.00
_cell.angle_gamma   90.00
#
_symmetry.space_group_name_H-M   'P 1'
#
loop_
_entity.id
_entity.type
_entity.pdbx_description
1 polymer ?
#
loop_
_entity_poly.entity_id
_entity_poly.type
_entity_poly.pdbx_seq_one_letter_code
_entity_poly.pdbx_strand_id
1 'polypeptide(L)'
;MRVLVPVLVALTLLTTGCATRAGVRAMRADLDAVRKDLAAVREGHELNTKETARNIADLRAMETRAREITDALTGMSRDMARLSARLDDAENGVRATRAALEQQRVAAPPPPAPAPERPVREALRPNGADAAYGSALAFFRAREYGQAVLDFTDFIARFPRHPLASSAQFWIGEAYYVQRDYRQAIAELQKTAEVQTAPKAADALLKIGMSYAALRDTASAQQAWRRLVRDYPDTEAAVRARALLRGRASTAKGA
;
A
#
# COMPACT_ATOMS: atom_id res chain seq x y z
N MET A 1 28.38 34.58 95.63
CA MET A 1 28.90 34.54 94.24
C MET A 1 29.55 33.22 93.81
N ARG A 2 29.96 32.30 94.70
CA ARG A 2 30.72 31.08 94.33
C ARG A 2 29.93 29.92 93.68
N VAL A 3 28.59 29.95 93.72
CA VAL A 3 27.75 28.84 93.20
C VAL A 3 27.21 29.11 91.79
N LEU A 4 27.32 30.34 91.28
CA LEU A 4 26.73 30.73 89.99
C LEU A 4 27.56 30.32 88.76
N VAL A 5 28.89 30.26 88.92
CA VAL A 5 29.84 29.94 87.84
C VAL A 5 29.75 28.48 87.34
N PRO A 6 29.68 27.43 88.20
CA PRO A 6 29.60 26.05 87.71
C PRO A 6 28.27 25.73 87.02
N VAL A 7 27.18 26.39 87.41
CA VAL A 7 25.86 26.22 86.76
C VAL A 7 25.86 26.82 85.35
N LEU A 8 26.53 27.95 85.14
CA LEU A 8 26.63 28.59 83.82
C LEU A 8 27.49 27.77 82.84
N VAL A 9 28.60 27.19 83.30
CA VAL A 9 29.48 26.34 82.47
C VAL A 9 28.78 25.04 82.07
N ALA A 10 28.06 24.39 82.99
CA ALA A 10 27.27 23.19 82.67
C ALA A 10 26.16 23.48 81.64
N LEU A 11 25.49 24.64 81.75
CA LEU A 11 24.43 25.04 80.82
C LEU A 11 24.97 25.26 79.40
N THR A 12 26.17 25.84 79.25
CA THR A 12 26.80 26.05 77.93
C THR A 12 27.23 24.74 77.25
N LEU A 13 27.70 23.73 78.00
CA LEU A 13 28.10 22.44 77.43
C LEU A 13 26.91 21.59 76.96
N LEU A 14 25.76 21.69 77.64
CA LEU A 14 24.51 21.02 77.26
C LEU A 14 23.90 21.61 75.99
N THR A 15 24.02 22.93 75.77
CA THR A 15 23.50 23.58 74.56
C THR A 15 24.32 23.27 73.31
N THR A 16 25.65 23.19 73.42
CA THR A 16 26.54 22.89 72.28
C THR A 16 26.36 21.44 71.80
N GLY A 17 26.12 20.50 72.71
CA GLY A 17 25.88 19.08 72.36
C GLY A 17 24.59 18.84 71.55
N CYS A 18 23.58 19.69 71.67
CA CYS A 18 22.34 19.59 70.89
C CYS A 18 22.50 20.08 69.44
N ALA A 19 23.26 21.17 69.24
CA ALA A 19 23.54 21.71 67.91
C ALA A 19 24.36 20.74 67.06
N THR A 20 25.40 20.12 67.62
CA THR A 20 26.25 19.16 66.90
C THR A 20 25.52 17.84 66.59
N ARG A 21 24.65 17.36 67.49
CA ARG A 21 23.82 16.17 67.26
C ARG A 21 22.71 16.39 66.23
N ALA A 22 22.22 17.62 66.09
CA ALA A 22 21.28 17.97 65.03
C ALA A 22 22.00 17.99 63.67
N GLY A 23 23.18 18.62 63.59
CA GLY A 23 24.00 18.64 62.36
C GLY A 23 24.43 17.26 61.88
N VAL A 24 24.86 16.36 62.78
CA VAL A 24 25.23 14.98 62.42
C VAL A 24 24.02 14.17 61.93
N ARG A 25 22.81 14.42 62.46
CA ARG A 25 21.59 13.76 61.98
C ARG A 25 21.17 14.26 60.61
N ALA A 26 21.25 15.57 60.37
CA ALA A 26 21.01 16.16 59.05
C ALA A 26 21.98 15.59 58.01
N MET A 27 23.28 15.55 58.32
CA MET A 27 24.30 15.02 57.40
C MET A 27 24.13 13.51 57.12
N ARG A 28 23.62 12.72 58.08
CA ARG A 28 23.26 11.32 57.83
C ARG A 28 22.03 11.20 56.92
N ALA A 29 21.02 12.03 57.14
CA ALA A 29 19.84 12.06 56.27
C ALA A 29 20.20 12.49 54.84
N ASP A 30 21.10 13.47 54.68
CA ASP A 30 21.60 13.89 53.38
C ASP A 30 22.42 12.79 52.70
N LEU A 31 23.28 12.07 53.44
CA LEU A 31 24.01 10.91 52.90
C LEU A 31 23.08 9.79 52.45
N ASP A 32 22.02 9.51 53.21
CA ASP A 32 21.03 8.51 52.83
C ASP A 32 20.19 8.95 51.61
N ALA A 33 19.88 10.25 51.50
CA ALA A 33 19.24 10.83 50.33
C ALA A 33 20.12 10.71 49.08
N VAL A 34 21.40 11.11 49.17
CA VAL A 34 22.36 11.00 48.07
C VAL A 34 22.56 9.53 47.65
N ARG A 35 22.60 8.59 48.59
CA ARG A 35 22.69 7.16 48.27
C ARG A 35 21.46 6.67 47.50
N LYS A 36 20.27 7.11 47.90
CA LYS A 36 19.01 6.78 47.22
C LYS A 36 18.97 7.38 45.81
N ASP A 37 19.39 8.62 45.65
CA ASP A 37 19.46 9.30 44.35
C ASP A 37 20.47 8.63 43.43
N LEU A 38 21.65 8.25 43.94
CA LEU A 38 22.66 7.51 43.16
C LEU A 38 22.14 6.15 42.70
N ALA A 39 21.36 5.44 43.52
CA ALA A 39 20.73 4.19 43.13
C ALA A 39 19.70 4.41 42.00
N ALA A 40 18.85 5.43 42.13
CA ALA A 40 17.86 5.78 41.11
C ALA A 40 18.51 6.21 39.77
N VAL A 41 19.57 7.02 39.83
CA VAL A 41 20.34 7.42 38.64
C VAL A 41 21.00 6.21 37.99
N ARG A 42 21.55 5.28 38.77
CA ARG A 42 22.18 4.06 38.24
C ARG A 42 21.16 3.17 37.54
N GLU A 43 20.00 2.96 38.14
CA GLU A 43 18.90 2.19 37.54
C GLU A 43 18.40 2.84 36.25
N GLY A 44 18.18 4.17 36.28
CA GLY A 44 17.80 4.93 35.09
C GLY A 44 18.85 4.85 33.97
N HIS A 45 20.14 4.92 34.32
CA HIS A 45 21.22 4.77 33.35
C HIS A 45 21.26 3.35 32.77
N GLU A 46 21.02 2.30 33.57
CA GLU A 46 20.96 0.91 33.07
C GLU A 46 19.77 0.68 32.13
N LEU A 47 18.61 1.28 32.42
CA LEU A 47 17.46 1.24 31.52
C LEU A 47 17.74 1.99 30.22
N ASN A 48 18.33 3.18 30.31
CA ASN A 48 18.68 3.99 29.15
C ASN A 48 19.75 3.30 28.27
N THR A 49 20.73 2.62 28.86
CA THR A 49 21.72 1.85 28.08
C THR A 49 21.10 0.63 27.39
N LYS A 50 20.15 -0.05 28.04
CA LYS A 50 19.40 -1.14 27.39
C LYS A 50 18.53 -0.63 26.25
N GLU A 51 17.87 0.50 26.42
CA GLU A 51 17.03 1.11 25.39
C GLU A 51 17.86 1.57 24.19
N THR A 52 18.96 2.28 24.43
CA THR A 52 19.89 2.69 23.37
C THR A 52 20.47 1.50 22.60
N ALA A 53 20.82 0.40 23.30
CA ALA A 53 21.29 -0.83 22.64
C ALA A 53 20.22 -1.47 21.75
N ARG A 54 18.95 -1.49 22.18
CA ARG A 54 17.81 -1.95 21.36
C ARG A 54 17.61 -1.07 20.13
N ASN A 55 17.58 0.25 20.32
CA ASN A 55 17.42 1.20 19.22
C ASN A 55 18.54 1.07 18.17
N ILE A 56 19.80 0.85 18.61
CA ILE A 56 20.92 0.60 17.70
C ILE A 56 20.73 -0.70 16.92
N ALA A 57 20.28 -1.77 17.56
CA ALA A 57 20.01 -3.04 16.89
C ALA A 57 18.90 -2.89 15.84
N ASP A 58 17.83 -2.17 16.17
CA ASP A 58 16.72 -1.90 15.26
C ASP A 58 17.15 -1.03 14.07
N LEU A 59 17.97 0.01 14.30
CA LEU A 59 18.52 0.83 13.22
C LEU A 59 19.38 0.01 12.26
N ARG A 60 20.23 -0.89 12.77
CA ARG A 60 21.03 -1.79 11.93
C ARG A 60 20.15 -2.75 11.13
N ALA A 61 19.09 -3.27 11.73
CA ALA A 61 18.13 -4.12 11.02
C ALA A 61 17.39 -3.34 9.92
N MET A 62 17.01 -2.08 10.18
CA MET A 62 16.42 -1.21 9.17
C MET A 62 17.39 -0.91 8.02
N GLU A 63 18.66 -0.66 8.32
CA GLU A 63 19.68 -0.42 7.30
C GLU A 63 19.89 -1.63 6.39
N THR A 64 19.95 -2.84 6.95
CA THR A 64 20.03 -4.09 6.17
C THR A 64 18.82 -4.24 5.26
N ARG A 65 17.59 -4.00 5.77
CA ARG A 65 16.37 -4.05 4.95
C ARG A 65 16.38 -3.00 3.84
N ALA A 66 16.89 -1.80 4.12
CA ALA A 66 16.98 -0.73 3.11
C ALA A 66 17.95 -1.10 1.97
N ARG A 67 19.07 -1.75 2.30
CA ARG A 67 20.01 -2.29 1.30
C ARG A 67 19.37 -3.39 0.46
N GLU A 68 18.71 -4.35 1.09
CA GLU A 68 17.98 -5.43 0.38
C GLU A 68 16.94 -4.88 -0.60
N ILE A 69 16.18 -3.84 -0.19
CA ILE A 69 15.22 -3.17 -1.07
C ILE A 69 15.93 -2.51 -2.26
N THR A 70 17.05 -1.83 -2.00
CA THR A 70 17.83 -1.14 -3.05
C THR A 70 18.39 -2.13 -4.07
N ASP A 71 18.91 -3.26 -3.59
CA ASP A 71 19.42 -4.34 -4.44
C ASP A 71 18.31 -4.99 -5.26
N ALA A 72 17.14 -5.23 -4.65
CA ALA A 72 15.96 -5.74 -5.34
C ALA A 72 15.47 -4.79 -6.45
N LEU A 73 15.40 -3.48 -6.17
CA LEU A 73 15.03 -2.47 -7.17
C LEU A 73 16.02 -2.43 -8.33
N THR A 74 17.32 -2.50 -8.03
CA THR A 74 18.38 -2.53 -9.05
C THR A 74 18.34 -3.83 -9.86
N GLY A 75 18.01 -4.96 -9.23
CA GLY A 75 17.75 -6.23 -9.91
C GLY A 75 16.57 -6.12 -10.88
N MET A 76 15.43 -5.63 -10.40
CA MET A 76 14.22 -5.46 -11.20
C MET A 76 14.43 -4.51 -12.38
N SER A 77 15.17 -3.41 -12.19
CA SER A 77 15.53 -2.50 -13.28
C SER A 77 16.35 -3.19 -14.37
N ARG A 78 17.28 -4.09 -14.01
CA ARG A 78 18.07 -4.86 -14.98
C ARG A 78 17.21 -5.88 -15.71
N ASP A 79 16.27 -6.52 -15.03
CA ASP A 79 15.36 -7.49 -15.65
C ASP A 79 14.40 -6.79 -16.63
N MET A 80 13.91 -5.60 -16.27
CA MET A 80 13.15 -4.76 -17.20
C MET A 80 13.95 -4.38 -18.44
N ALA A 81 15.23 -4.02 -18.31
CA ALA A 81 16.10 -3.72 -19.44
C ALA A 81 16.31 -4.96 -20.35
N ARG A 82 16.47 -6.15 -19.76
CA ARG A 82 16.58 -7.42 -20.51
C ARG A 82 15.29 -7.76 -21.26
N LEU A 83 14.14 -7.54 -20.63
CA LEU A 83 12.84 -7.76 -21.27
C LEU A 83 12.63 -6.79 -22.43
N SER A 84 12.98 -5.52 -22.26
CA SER A 84 12.94 -4.53 -23.35
C SER A 84 13.79 -4.97 -24.54
N ALA A 85 15.05 -5.37 -24.30
CA ALA A 85 15.93 -5.83 -25.36
C ALA A 85 15.38 -7.07 -26.10
N ARG A 86 14.78 -8.02 -25.36
CA ARG A 86 14.13 -9.19 -25.97
C ARG A 86 12.91 -8.82 -26.82
N LEU A 87 12.15 -7.81 -26.40
CA LEU A 87 11.02 -7.31 -27.18
C LEU A 87 11.51 -6.64 -28.46
N ASP A 88 12.55 -5.81 -28.39
CA ASP A 88 13.16 -5.17 -29.57
C ASP A 88 13.68 -6.22 -30.57
N ASP A 89 14.38 -7.25 -30.09
CA ASP A 89 14.86 -8.36 -30.91
C ASP A 89 13.71 -9.14 -31.56
N ALA A 90 12.65 -9.42 -30.78
CA ALA A 90 11.46 -10.10 -31.28
C ALA A 90 10.74 -9.27 -32.36
N GLU A 91 10.59 -7.96 -32.14
CA GLU A 91 10.01 -7.04 -33.11
C GLU A 91 10.83 -6.97 -34.40
N ASN A 92 12.16 -6.89 -34.29
CA ASN A 92 13.07 -6.90 -35.43
C ASN A 92 12.98 -8.23 -36.20
N GLY A 93 12.91 -9.36 -35.50
CA GLY A 93 12.70 -10.68 -36.10
C GLY A 93 11.38 -10.79 -36.85
N VAL A 94 10.29 -10.26 -36.29
CA VAL A 94 8.98 -10.19 -36.95
C VAL A 94 9.04 -9.28 -38.19
N ARG A 95 9.73 -8.13 -38.12
CA ARG A 95 9.90 -7.26 -39.29
C ARG A 95 10.72 -7.93 -40.39
N ALA A 96 11.81 -8.60 -40.04
CA ALA A 96 12.67 -9.31 -40.99
C ALA A 96 11.94 -10.48 -41.66
N THR A 97 11.22 -11.30 -40.89
CA THR A 97 10.41 -12.40 -41.43
C THR A 97 9.29 -11.88 -42.34
N ARG A 98 8.62 -10.78 -41.96
CA ARG A 98 7.63 -10.13 -42.82
C ARG A 98 8.22 -9.62 -44.12
N ALA A 99 9.40 -8.99 -44.08
CA ALA A 99 10.10 -8.52 -45.28
C ALA A 99 10.52 -9.67 -46.19
N ALA A 100 11.01 -10.78 -45.63
CA ALA A 100 11.37 -11.99 -46.38
C ALA A 100 10.14 -12.63 -47.04
N LEU A 101 9.02 -12.70 -46.33
CA LEU A 101 7.75 -13.20 -46.86
C LEU A 101 7.23 -12.30 -48.00
N GLU A 102 7.35 -10.99 -47.87
CA GLU A 102 6.95 -10.04 -48.91
C GLU A 102 7.83 -10.20 -50.17
N GLN A 103 9.16 -10.28 -50.03
CA GLN A 103 10.07 -10.53 -51.15
C GLN A 103 9.76 -11.83 -51.89
N GLN A 104 9.41 -12.89 -51.16
CA GLN A 104 9.00 -14.17 -51.74
C GLN A 104 7.66 -14.07 -52.48
N ARG A 105 6.80 -13.13 -52.09
CA ARG A 105 5.50 -12.84 -52.71
C ARG A 105 5.62 -12.05 -54.01
N VAL A 106 6.61 -11.15 -54.13
CA VAL A 106 6.85 -10.37 -55.37
C VAL A 106 7.51 -11.20 -56.47
N ALA A 107 8.15 -12.33 -56.14
CA ALA A 107 8.80 -13.22 -57.10
C ALA A 107 7.86 -14.25 -57.78
N ALA A 108 6.59 -14.34 -57.36
CA ALA A 108 5.59 -15.21 -57.98
C ALA A 108 4.70 -14.41 -58.96
N PRO A 109 4.36 -14.94 -60.16
CA PRO A 109 3.46 -14.25 -61.07
C PRO A 109 2.06 -14.08 -60.45
N PRO A 110 1.35 -12.98 -60.70
CA PRO A 110 0.15 -12.63 -59.96
C PRO A 110 -1.01 -13.58 -60.30
N PRO A 111 -1.68 -14.18 -59.30
CA PRO A 111 -2.95 -14.86 -59.51
C PRO A 111 -4.08 -13.85 -59.79
N PRO A 112 -5.21 -14.29 -60.38
CA PRO A 112 -6.35 -13.41 -60.66
C PRO A 112 -6.89 -12.78 -59.37
N ALA A 113 -7.34 -11.54 -59.46
CA ALA A 113 -7.70 -10.68 -58.33
C ALA A 113 -8.58 -11.38 -57.26
N PRO A 114 -8.22 -11.28 -55.96
CA PRO A 114 -9.03 -11.85 -54.89
C PRO A 114 -10.17 -10.91 -54.47
N ALA A 115 -11.33 -11.51 -54.20
CA ALA A 115 -12.43 -10.92 -53.44
C ALA A 115 -11.96 -10.51 -52.03
N PRO A 116 -12.66 -9.59 -51.31
CA PRO A 116 -12.16 -9.03 -50.06
C PRO A 116 -12.16 -10.09 -48.94
N GLU A 117 -10.98 -10.66 -48.65
CA GLU A 117 -10.76 -11.53 -47.50
C GLU A 117 -10.49 -10.69 -46.25
N ARG A 118 -11.39 -10.79 -45.26
CA ARG A 118 -11.16 -10.29 -43.90
C ARG A 118 -10.03 -11.08 -43.23
N PRO A 119 -9.19 -10.47 -42.37
CA PRO A 119 -8.07 -11.17 -41.76
C PRO A 119 -8.54 -12.32 -40.88
N VAL A 120 -7.87 -13.47 -40.98
CA VAL A 120 -8.12 -14.74 -40.26
C VAL A 120 -8.26 -14.58 -38.72
N ARG A 121 -7.73 -13.50 -38.13
CA ARG A 121 -7.97 -13.15 -36.72
C ARG A 121 -9.43 -12.86 -36.37
N GLU A 122 -10.24 -12.46 -37.34
CA GLU A 122 -11.67 -12.20 -37.12
C GLU A 122 -12.49 -13.50 -37.10
N ALA A 123 -12.01 -14.57 -37.72
CA ALA A 123 -12.70 -15.86 -37.78
C ALA A 123 -12.61 -16.68 -36.47
N LEU A 124 -11.59 -16.43 -35.63
CA LEU A 124 -11.42 -17.08 -34.32
C LEU A 124 -12.03 -16.28 -33.15
N ARG A 125 -12.57 -15.08 -33.42
CA ARG A 125 -13.20 -14.27 -32.38
C ARG A 125 -14.59 -14.84 -32.06
N PRO A 126 -15.01 -14.83 -30.78
CA PRO A 126 -16.38 -15.13 -30.44
C PRO A 126 -17.32 -14.23 -31.26
N ASN A 127 -18.22 -14.85 -32.02
CA ASN A 127 -19.20 -14.14 -32.83
C ASN A 127 -20.35 -13.69 -31.92
N GLY A 128 -20.55 -12.38 -31.82
CA GLY A 128 -21.58 -11.76 -30.97
C GLY A 128 -21.04 -11.19 -29.66
N ALA A 129 -21.70 -10.14 -29.16
CA ALA A 129 -21.29 -9.41 -27.96
C ALA A 129 -21.27 -10.32 -26.72
N ASP A 130 -22.33 -11.09 -26.50
CA ASP A 130 -22.42 -11.96 -25.32
C ASP A 130 -21.35 -13.05 -25.29
N ALA A 131 -21.02 -13.63 -26.45
CA ALA A 131 -19.96 -14.62 -26.58
C ALA A 131 -18.57 -14.01 -26.32
N ALA A 132 -18.32 -12.81 -26.83
CA ALA A 132 -17.05 -12.09 -26.61
C ALA A 132 -16.87 -11.72 -25.13
N TYR A 133 -17.92 -11.21 -24.49
CA TYR A 133 -17.91 -10.93 -23.07
C TYR A 133 -17.75 -12.20 -22.22
N GLY A 134 -18.45 -13.29 -22.59
CA GLY A 134 -18.35 -14.58 -21.92
C GLY A 134 -16.94 -15.18 -21.98
N SER A 135 -16.27 -15.07 -23.12
CA SER A 135 -14.88 -15.49 -23.31
C SER A 135 -13.92 -14.70 -22.41
N ALA A 136 -14.03 -13.36 -22.40
CA ALA A 136 -13.22 -12.51 -21.55
C ALA A 136 -13.40 -12.85 -20.05
N LEU A 137 -14.64 -13.12 -19.63
CA LEU A 137 -14.96 -13.53 -18.26
C LEU A 137 -14.42 -14.93 -17.94
N ALA A 138 -14.35 -15.84 -18.91
CA ALA A 138 -13.74 -17.15 -18.73
C ALA A 138 -12.24 -17.03 -18.44
N PHE A 139 -11.51 -16.20 -19.18
CA PHE A 139 -10.09 -15.91 -18.88
C PHE A 139 -9.91 -15.28 -17.51
N PHE A 140 -10.77 -14.33 -17.13
CA PHE A 140 -10.74 -13.74 -15.79
C PHE A 140 -10.90 -14.81 -14.70
N ARG A 141 -11.87 -15.72 -14.85
CA ARG A 141 -12.12 -16.83 -13.91
C ARG A 141 -10.98 -17.84 -13.88
N ALA A 142 -10.32 -18.05 -15.01
CA ALA A 142 -9.10 -18.85 -15.12
C ALA A 142 -7.86 -18.15 -14.50
N ARG A 143 -8.01 -16.93 -13.97
CA ARG A 143 -6.93 -16.08 -13.42
C ARG A 143 -5.93 -15.61 -14.45
N GLU A 144 -6.27 -15.73 -15.74
CA GLU A 144 -5.52 -15.20 -16.87
C GLU A 144 -5.87 -13.72 -17.06
N TYR A 145 -5.50 -12.89 -16.07
CA TYR A 145 -5.96 -11.51 -15.99
C TYR A 145 -5.45 -10.63 -17.14
N GLY A 146 -4.24 -10.89 -17.64
CA GLY A 146 -3.69 -10.17 -18.81
C GLY A 146 -4.55 -10.39 -20.05
N GLN A 147 -4.87 -11.66 -20.36
CA GLN A 147 -5.75 -11.98 -21.49
C GLN A 147 -7.16 -11.44 -21.29
N ALA A 148 -7.70 -11.55 -20.08
CA ALA A 148 -9.02 -11.00 -19.75
C ALA A 148 -9.09 -9.49 -20.01
N VAL A 149 -8.07 -8.73 -19.61
CA VAL A 149 -7.99 -7.28 -19.87
C VAL A 149 -7.98 -6.99 -21.37
N LEU A 150 -7.19 -7.74 -22.16
CA LEU A 150 -7.15 -7.58 -23.61
C LEU A 150 -8.52 -7.85 -24.25
N ASP A 151 -9.19 -8.94 -23.85
CA ASP A 151 -10.47 -9.34 -24.41
C ASP A 151 -11.61 -8.40 -24.01
N PHE A 152 -11.64 -7.91 -22.76
CA PHE A 152 -12.60 -6.89 -22.35
C PHE A 152 -12.36 -5.55 -23.03
N THR A 153 -11.09 -5.17 -23.26
CA THR A 153 -10.75 -3.94 -24.00
C THR A 153 -11.23 -4.04 -25.45
N ASP A 154 -10.99 -5.19 -26.10
CA ASP A 154 -11.52 -5.45 -27.44
C ASP A 154 -13.05 -5.44 -27.47
N PHE A 155 -13.70 -6.02 -26.46
CA PHE A 155 -15.15 -6.02 -26.33
C PHE A 155 -15.70 -4.59 -26.30
N ILE A 156 -15.12 -3.70 -25.48
CA ILE A 156 -15.56 -2.30 -25.38
C ILE A 156 -15.33 -1.57 -26.71
N ALA A 157 -14.21 -1.81 -27.38
CA ALA A 157 -13.91 -1.20 -28.67
C ALA A 157 -14.90 -1.63 -29.77
N ARG A 158 -15.28 -2.91 -29.79
CA ARG A 158 -16.20 -3.47 -30.80
C ARG A 158 -17.67 -3.18 -30.49
N PHE A 159 -18.03 -3.13 -29.22
CA PHE A 159 -19.42 -3.01 -28.76
C PHE A 159 -19.61 -1.85 -27.76
N PRO A 160 -19.21 -0.61 -28.09
CA PRO A 160 -19.15 0.51 -27.14
C PRO A 160 -20.51 0.93 -26.58
N ARG A 161 -21.60 0.63 -27.30
CA ARG A 161 -22.99 0.94 -26.88
C ARG A 161 -23.71 -0.25 -26.26
N HIS A 162 -23.04 -1.40 -26.11
CA HIS A 162 -23.68 -2.58 -25.56
C HIS A 162 -23.92 -2.40 -24.05
N PRO A 163 -25.03 -2.91 -23.49
CA PRO A 163 -25.30 -2.80 -22.04
C PRO A 163 -24.21 -3.41 -21.15
N LEU A 164 -23.42 -4.35 -21.68
CA LEU A 164 -22.30 -4.97 -20.97
C LEU A 164 -20.99 -4.18 -21.05
N ALA A 165 -20.90 -3.10 -21.85
CA ALA A 165 -19.65 -2.34 -22.03
C ALA A 165 -19.15 -1.76 -20.71
N SER A 166 -20.04 -1.17 -19.91
CA SER A 166 -19.69 -0.67 -18.56
C SER A 166 -19.30 -1.81 -17.60
N SER A 167 -19.91 -2.99 -17.75
CA SER A 167 -19.54 -4.17 -16.96
C SER A 167 -18.17 -4.72 -17.36
N ALA A 168 -17.83 -4.71 -18.65
CA ALA A 168 -16.51 -5.08 -19.14
C ALA A 168 -15.43 -4.13 -18.59
N GLN A 169 -15.72 -2.83 -18.60
CA GLN A 169 -14.85 -1.81 -18.01
C GLN A 169 -14.60 -2.06 -16.52
N PHE A 170 -15.63 -2.46 -15.79
CA PHE A 170 -15.49 -2.87 -14.38
C PHE A 170 -14.56 -4.08 -14.22
N TRP A 171 -14.70 -5.11 -15.06
CA TRP A 171 -13.86 -6.31 -14.98
C TRP A 171 -12.39 -6.04 -15.32
N ILE A 172 -12.09 -5.09 -16.20
CA ILE A 172 -10.72 -4.61 -16.41
C ILE A 172 -10.16 -4.04 -15.10
N GLY A 173 -10.91 -3.17 -14.44
CA GLY A 173 -10.52 -2.61 -13.14
C GLY A 173 -10.34 -3.68 -12.06
N GLU A 174 -11.23 -4.67 -11.99
CA GLU A 174 -11.14 -5.79 -11.06
C GLU A 174 -9.92 -6.69 -11.37
N ALA A 175 -9.56 -6.87 -12.64
CA ALA A 175 -8.39 -7.65 -13.04
C ALA A 175 -7.10 -6.99 -12.54
N TYR A 176 -6.98 -5.66 -12.66
CA TYR A 176 -5.87 -4.92 -12.07
C TYR A 176 -5.89 -4.95 -10.54
N TYR A 177 -7.07 -4.86 -9.92
CA TYR A 177 -7.22 -4.94 -8.47
C TYR A 177 -6.67 -6.27 -7.92
N VAL A 178 -7.03 -7.39 -8.54
CA VAL A 178 -6.58 -8.73 -8.10
C VAL A 178 -5.08 -8.91 -8.34
N GLN A 179 -4.53 -8.32 -9.39
CA GLN A 179 -3.09 -8.27 -9.64
C GLN A 179 -2.33 -7.30 -8.72
N ARG A 180 -3.04 -6.58 -7.84
CA ARG A 180 -2.50 -5.56 -6.93
C ARG A 180 -1.91 -4.34 -7.62
N ASP A 181 -2.17 -4.14 -8.91
CA ASP A 181 -1.95 -2.86 -9.57
C ASP A 181 -3.11 -1.92 -9.25
N TYR A 182 -3.11 -1.43 -8.01
CA TYR A 182 -4.18 -0.60 -7.49
C TYR A 182 -4.29 0.74 -8.22
N ARG A 183 -3.21 1.25 -8.82
CA ARG A 183 -3.24 2.51 -9.57
C ARG A 183 -4.04 2.35 -10.87
N GLN A 184 -3.74 1.29 -11.64
CA GLN A 184 -4.51 0.99 -12.85
C GLN A 184 -5.92 0.55 -12.52
N ALA A 185 -6.12 -0.21 -11.44
CA ALA A 185 -7.45 -0.55 -10.97
C ALA A 185 -8.30 0.70 -10.72
N ILE A 186 -7.75 1.72 -10.04
CA ILE A 186 -8.47 2.98 -9.79
C ILE A 186 -8.83 3.66 -11.11
N ALA A 187 -7.87 3.82 -12.03
CA ALA A 187 -8.11 4.49 -13.31
C ALA A 187 -9.22 3.82 -14.13
N GLU A 188 -9.22 2.49 -14.19
CA GLU A 188 -10.21 1.73 -14.98
C GLU A 188 -11.57 1.63 -14.28
N LEU A 189 -11.60 1.54 -12.95
CA LEU A 189 -12.84 1.56 -12.17
C LEU A 189 -13.50 2.95 -12.17
N GLN A 190 -12.72 4.04 -12.24
CA GLN A 190 -13.23 5.41 -12.32
C GLN A 190 -14.12 5.58 -13.57
N LYS A 191 -13.66 5.07 -14.72
CA LYS A 191 -14.46 5.06 -15.97
C LYS A 191 -15.83 4.39 -15.78
N THR A 192 -15.89 3.32 -14.99
CA THR A 192 -17.16 2.66 -14.65
C THR A 192 -18.03 3.54 -13.72
N ALA A 193 -17.42 4.12 -12.69
CA ALA A 193 -18.11 4.92 -11.67
C ALA A 193 -18.59 6.29 -12.17
N GLU A 194 -18.06 6.79 -13.29
CA GLU A 194 -18.52 8.01 -13.95
C GLU A 194 -19.88 7.81 -14.65
N VAL A 195 -20.16 6.59 -15.11
CA VAL A 195 -21.45 6.23 -15.70
C VAL A 195 -22.40 5.83 -14.58
N GLN A 196 -23.15 6.79 -14.03
CA GLN A 196 -24.00 6.55 -12.84
C GLN A 196 -25.08 5.49 -13.03
N THR A 197 -25.58 5.32 -14.25
CA THR A 197 -26.56 4.30 -14.61
C THR A 197 -25.94 2.93 -14.84
N ALA A 198 -24.61 2.80 -14.80
CA ALA A 198 -23.96 1.52 -15.03
C ALA A 198 -24.30 0.55 -13.89
N PRO A 199 -24.68 -0.71 -14.20
CA PRO A 199 -25.02 -1.71 -13.17
C PRO A 199 -23.91 -1.94 -12.14
N LYS A 200 -22.66 -1.62 -12.49
CA LYS A 200 -21.46 -1.83 -11.67
C LYS A 200 -20.87 -0.56 -11.05
N ALA A 201 -21.54 0.59 -11.17
CA ALA A 201 -21.00 1.86 -10.67
C ALA A 201 -20.79 1.87 -9.14
N ALA A 202 -21.73 1.32 -8.37
CA ALA A 202 -21.62 1.22 -6.91
C ALA A 202 -20.47 0.29 -6.48
N ASP A 203 -20.36 -0.89 -7.11
CA ASP A 203 -19.27 -1.84 -6.88
C ASP A 203 -17.91 -1.22 -7.24
N ALA A 204 -17.86 -0.44 -8.33
CA ALA A 204 -16.65 0.26 -8.76
C ALA A 204 -16.17 1.27 -7.71
N LEU A 205 -17.06 2.09 -7.16
CA LEU A 205 -16.70 3.03 -6.09
C LEU A 205 -16.21 2.34 -4.83
N LEU A 206 -16.82 1.20 -4.46
CA LEU A 206 -16.35 0.42 -3.33
C LEU A 206 -14.90 -0.03 -3.56
N LYS A 207 -14.64 -0.58 -4.75
CA LYS A 207 -13.31 -1.07 -5.14
C LYS A 207 -12.27 0.03 -5.30
N ILE A 208 -12.64 1.20 -5.80
CA ILE A 208 -11.77 2.39 -5.82
C ILE A 208 -11.32 2.73 -4.40
N GLY A 209 -12.26 2.78 -3.43
CA GLY A 209 -11.89 3.06 -2.05
C GLY A 209 -11.02 1.97 -1.42
N MET A 210 -11.26 0.70 -1.77
CA MET A 210 -10.40 -0.42 -1.36
C MET A 210 -8.99 -0.34 -1.96
N SER A 211 -8.86 0.05 -3.23
CA SER A 211 -7.58 0.28 -3.89
C SER A 211 -6.78 1.40 -3.22
N TYR A 212 -7.40 2.54 -2.97
CA TYR A 212 -6.76 3.64 -2.23
C TYR A 212 -6.34 3.20 -0.82
N ALA A 213 -7.19 2.44 -0.14
CA ALA A 213 -6.86 1.88 1.16
C ALA A 213 -5.63 0.94 1.12
N ALA A 214 -5.51 0.11 0.07
CA ALA A 214 -4.36 -0.75 -0.13
C ALA A 214 -3.07 0.04 -0.43
N LEU A 215 -3.21 1.19 -1.11
CA LEU A 215 -2.13 2.17 -1.33
C LEU A 215 -1.81 3.04 -0.10
N ARG A 216 -2.45 2.78 1.05
CA ARG A 216 -2.34 3.59 2.29
C ARG A 216 -2.85 5.02 2.17
N ASP A 217 -3.45 5.40 1.04
CA ASP A 217 -4.16 6.66 0.87
C ASP A 217 -5.55 6.59 1.51
N THR A 218 -5.56 6.81 2.82
CA THR A 218 -6.78 6.69 3.63
C THR A 218 -7.76 7.82 3.32
N ALA A 219 -7.27 9.01 2.97
CA ALA A 219 -8.10 10.17 2.66
C ALA A 219 -8.93 9.92 1.40
N SER A 220 -8.28 9.50 0.31
CA SER A 220 -8.96 9.18 -0.96
C SER A 220 -9.89 7.98 -0.80
N ALA A 221 -9.50 6.97 -0.01
CA ALA A 221 -10.36 5.83 0.29
C ALA A 221 -11.68 6.26 0.96
N GLN A 222 -11.61 7.11 1.99
CA GLN A 222 -12.79 7.63 2.66
C GLN A 222 -13.64 8.51 1.75
N GLN A 223 -13.03 9.29 0.86
CA GLN A 223 -13.76 10.10 -0.11
C GLN A 223 -14.58 9.22 -1.06
N ALA A 224 -13.98 8.16 -1.61
CA ALA A 224 -14.66 7.21 -2.49
C ALA A 224 -15.82 6.50 -1.79
N TRP A 225 -15.63 6.03 -0.57
CA TRP A 225 -16.69 5.38 0.20
C TRP A 225 -17.80 6.34 0.63
N ARG A 226 -17.48 7.59 1.00
CA ARG A 226 -18.49 8.63 1.27
C ARG A 226 -19.31 8.94 0.03
N ARG A 227 -18.66 9.07 -1.13
CA ARG A 227 -19.33 9.22 -2.42
C ARG A 227 -20.27 8.05 -2.70
N LEU A 228 -19.82 6.82 -2.50
CA LEU A 228 -20.65 5.62 -2.67
C LEU A 228 -21.90 5.64 -1.78
N VAL A 229 -21.74 5.97 -0.50
CA VAL A 229 -22.88 6.02 0.43
C VAL A 229 -23.87 7.13 0.08
N ARG A 230 -23.39 8.24 -0.50
CA ARG A 230 -24.23 9.35 -0.95
C ARG A 230 -24.95 9.03 -2.26
N ASP A 231 -24.23 8.51 -3.24
CA ASP A 231 -24.73 8.33 -4.61
C ASP A 231 -25.55 7.03 -4.76
N TYR A 232 -25.26 5.99 -3.95
CA TYR A 232 -25.92 4.67 -4.02
C TYR A 232 -26.30 4.10 -2.63
N PRO A 233 -27.09 4.84 -1.82
CA PRO A 233 -27.29 4.55 -0.39
C PRO A 233 -27.90 3.17 -0.08
N ASP A 234 -28.66 2.59 -1.01
CA ASP A 234 -29.45 1.35 -0.80
C ASP A 234 -28.75 0.09 -1.34
N THR A 235 -27.50 0.21 -1.78
CA THR A 235 -26.73 -0.92 -2.32
C THR A 235 -25.98 -1.68 -1.23
N GLU A 236 -25.75 -2.98 -1.43
CA GLU A 236 -24.82 -3.76 -0.59
C GLU A 236 -23.43 -3.09 -0.51
N ALA A 237 -22.96 -2.52 -1.63
CA ALA A 237 -21.71 -1.80 -1.69
C ALA A 237 -21.68 -0.63 -0.70
N ALA A 238 -22.76 0.15 -0.60
CA ALA A 238 -22.88 1.22 0.39
C ALA A 238 -22.94 0.70 1.83
N VAL A 239 -23.60 -0.43 2.09
CA VAL A 239 -23.59 -1.08 3.41
C VAL A 239 -22.15 -1.42 3.83
N ARG A 240 -21.37 -2.03 2.93
CA ARG A 240 -19.94 -2.34 3.18
C ARG A 240 -19.11 -1.08 3.38
N ALA A 241 -19.33 -0.06 2.56
CA ALA A 241 -18.64 1.23 2.66
C ALA A 241 -18.88 1.92 4.02
N ARG A 242 -20.13 1.90 4.54
CA ARG A 242 -20.45 2.41 5.88
C ARG A 242 -19.67 1.67 6.98
N ALA A 243 -19.54 0.35 6.87
CA ALA A 243 -18.76 -0.44 7.83
C ALA A 243 -17.27 -0.06 7.79
N LEU A 244 -16.70 0.08 6.59
CA LEU A 244 -15.30 0.48 6.39
C LEU A 244 -15.00 1.89 6.94
N LEU A 245 -15.92 2.83 6.76
CA LEU A 245 -15.81 4.19 7.31
C LEU A 245 -15.81 4.20 8.85
N ARG A 246 -16.67 3.38 9.49
CA ARG A 246 -16.74 3.27 10.95
C ARG A 246 -15.50 2.62 11.56
N GLY A 247 -15.03 1.51 10.98
CA GLY A 247 -13.88 0.77 11.51
C GLY A 247 -12.57 1.57 11.52
N ARG A 248 -12.44 2.61 10.68
CA ARG A 248 -11.28 3.52 10.68
C ARG A 248 -11.42 4.71 11.62
N ALA A 249 -12.65 5.10 11.97
CA ALA A 249 -12.87 6.15 12.97
C ALA A 249 -12.47 5.71 14.38
N SER A 250 -12.59 4.41 14.70
CA SER A 250 -12.21 3.87 16.00
C SER A 250 -10.69 3.78 16.21
N THR A 251 -9.90 3.58 15.15
CA THR A 251 -8.43 3.50 15.24
C THR A 251 -7.76 4.86 15.43
N ALA A 252 -8.42 5.95 15.05
CA ALA A 252 -7.89 7.32 15.20
C ALA A 252 -8.15 7.94 16.58
N LYS A 253 -9.07 7.38 17.39
CA LYS A 253 -9.42 7.90 18.72
C LYS A 253 -8.66 7.22 19.87
N GLY A 254 -7.79 6.26 19.56
CA GLY A 254 -7.05 5.45 20.54
C GLY A 254 -5.53 5.55 20.43
N ALA A 255 -5.01 6.54 19.71
CA ALA A 255 -3.58 6.85 19.57
C ALA A 255 -3.27 8.22 20.19
#